data_AF-A0A3R6N1R0-F1
#
_entry.id   AF-A0A3R6N1R0-F1
#
_cell.length_a   1.000
_cell.length_b   1.000
_cell.length_c   1.000
_cell.angle_alpha   90.00
_cell.angle_beta   90.00
_cell.angle_gamma   90.00
#
_symmetry.space_group_name_H-M   'P 1'
#
loop_
_entity.id
_entity.type
_entity.pdbx_description
1 polymer ?
#
loop_
_entity_poly.entity_id
_entity_poly.type
_entity_poly.pdbx_seq_one_letter_code
_entity_poly.pdbx_strand_id
1 'polypeptide(L)'
;MLNKFKLHDKVFVSNLDLEYEKKFGRQRYHKSFFGEVTELLTKKGIAYATVKFPGTPNGVEQEWVYTESELSLASDLNNMTLKEVKEKYGVEIFAEL
;
A
#
# COMPACT_ATOMS: atom_id res chain seq x y z
N MET A 1 18.65 -7.60 -5.83
CA MET A 1 18.19 -6.39 -5.13
C MET A 1 17.21 -6.84 -4.08
N LEU A 2 17.40 -6.42 -2.83
CA LEU A 2 16.56 -6.87 -1.69
C LEU A 2 15.22 -6.15 -1.61
N ASN A 3 15.00 -5.11 -2.42
CA ASN A 3 13.74 -4.38 -2.48
C ASN A 3 13.13 -4.50 -3.90
N LYS A 4 11.90 -5.01 -4.01
CA LYS A 4 11.04 -5.12 -5.19
C LYS A 4 10.66 -3.74 -5.73
N PHE A 5 10.60 -2.74 -4.87
CA PHE A 5 10.19 -1.37 -5.18
C PHE A 5 11.38 -0.44 -5.43
N LYS A 6 11.11 0.66 -6.12
CA LYS A 6 12.00 1.79 -6.37
C LYS A 6 11.43 3.07 -5.76
N LEU A 7 12.29 4.05 -5.53
CA LEU A 7 11.85 5.39 -5.17
C LEU A 7 10.89 5.92 -6.24
N HIS A 8 9.83 6.59 -5.78
CA HIS A 8 8.73 7.14 -6.58
C HIS A 8 7.79 6.12 -7.24
N ASP A 9 7.96 4.82 -6.99
CA ASP A 9 6.97 3.83 -7.42
C ASP A 9 5.61 4.16 -6.77
N LYS A 10 4.56 4.08 -7.59
CA LYS A 10 3.17 4.18 -7.12
C LYS A 10 2.73 2.81 -6.66
N VAL A 11 2.26 2.73 -5.42
CA VAL A 11 1.88 1.48 -4.76
C VAL A 11 0.53 1.62 -4.07
N PHE A 12 -0.06 0.48 -3.73
CA PHE A 12 -1.22 0.40 -2.84
C PHE A 12 -1.02 -0.75 -1.85
N VAL A 13 -1.75 -0.68 -0.73
CA VAL A 13 -1.73 -1.74 0.28
C VAL A 13 -2.62 -2.88 -0.20
N SER A 14 -2.02 -4.03 -0.48
CA SER A 14 -2.71 -5.21 -1.00
C SER A 14 -2.94 -6.31 0.05
N ASN A 15 -2.18 -6.29 1.15
CA ASN A 15 -2.28 -7.33 2.19
C ASN A 15 -1.78 -6.78 3.53
N LEU A 16 -2.60 -5.97 4.20
CA LEU A 16 -2.22 -5.28 5.44
C LEU A 16 -1.91 -6.27 6.58
N ASP A 17 -0.76 -6.13 7.24
CA ASP A 17 -0.42 -6.93 8.42
C ASP A 17 -1.19 -6.44 9.66
N LEU A 18 -2.36 -7.04 9.90
CA LEU A 18 -3.22 -6.70 11.04
C LEU A 18 -2.64 -7.16 12.39
N GLU A 19 -1.81 -8.21 12.40
CA GLU A 19 -1.18 -8.71 13.62
C GLU A 19 -0.11 -7.73 14.12
N TYR A 20 0.65 -7.13 13.20
CA TYR A 20 1.56 -6.03 13.52
C TYR A 20 0.79 -4.86 14.16
N GLU A 21 -0.28 -4.40 13.52
CA GLU A 21 -1.08 -3.26 14.01
C GLU A 21 -1.63 -3.50 15.42
N LYS A 22 -2.15 -4.72 15.64
CA LYS A 22 -2.67 -5.16 16.94
C LYS A 22 -1.56 -5.23 17.99
N LYS A 23 -0.40 -5.80 17.66
CA LYS A 23 0.73 -5.96 18.58
C LYS A 23 1.31 -4.63 19.04
N PHE A 24 1.37 -3.64 18.14
CA PHE A 24 1.98 -2.34 18.42
C PHE A 24 0.96 -1.24 18.72
N GLY A 25 -0.34 -1.55 18.69
CA GLY A 25 -1.41 -0.57 18.92
C GLY A 25 -1.42 0.57 17.90
N ARG A 26 -0.98 0.31 16.67
CA ARG A 26 -0.89 1.32 15.59
C ARG A 26 -1.76 0.89 14.43
N GLN A 27 -2.77 1.68 14.11
CA GLN A 27 -3.62 1.44 12.94
C GLN A 27 -3.22 2.40 11.81
N ARG A 28 -2.81 1.85 10.66
CA ARG A 28 -2.41 2.64 9.49
C ARG A 28 -3.66 2.99 8.68
N TYR A 29 -4.25 4.14 8.97
CA TYR A 29 -5.47 4.61 8.30
C TYR A 29 -5.18 5.72 7.31
N HIS A 30 -5.12 5.44 6.01
CA HIS A 30 -5.06 6.47 4.97
C HIS A 30 -6.33 6.45 4.12
N LYS A 31 -6.75 7.62 3.63
CA LYS A 31 -7.97 7.77 2.79
C LYS A 31 -7.67 7.68 1.29
N SER A 32 -6.42 7.89 0.90
CA SER A 32 -5.98 7.66 -0.48
C SER A 32 -5.75 6.16 -0.70
N PHE A 33 -6.22 5.62 -1.82
CA PHE A 33 -5.95 4.23 -2.18
C PHE A 33 -4.50 4.02 -2.63
N PHE A 34 -3.93 5.00 -3.33
CA PHE A 34 -2.56 4.96 -3.83
C PHE A 34 -1.63 5.87 -3.03
N GLY A 35 -0.39 5.42 -2.86
CA GLY A 35 0.72 6.17 -2.28
C GLY A 35 1.97 6.11 -3.15
N GLU A 36 2.97 6.88 -2.77
CA GLU A 36 4.29 6.93 -3.41
C GLU A 36 5.37 6.43 -2.45
N VAL A 37 6.27 5.59 -2.94
CA VAL A 37 7.45 5.17 -2.17
C VAL A 37 8.43 6.34 -2.05
N THR A 38 8.66 6.81 -0.82
CA THR A 38 9.56 7.93 -0.51
C THR A 38 10.90 7.47 0.05
N GLU A 39 10.94 6.32 0.72
CA GLU A 39 12.17 5.75 1.26
C GLU A 39 12.16 4.22 1.20
N LEU A 40 13.36 3.63 1.10
CA LEU A 40 13.58 2.19 1.10
C LEU A 40 14.63 1.83 2.14
N LEU A 41 14.32 0.88 3.01
CA LEU A 41 15.21 0.41 4.07
C LEU A 41 15.30 -1.10 4.07
N THR A 42 16.45 -1.66 4.44
CA THR A 42 16.58 -3.09 4.74
C THR A 42 17.13 -3.26 6.15
N LYS A 43 16.42 -4.00 7.00
CA LYS A 43 16.81 -4.25 8.38
C LYS A 43 16.63 -5.73 8.71
N LYS A 44 17.69 -6.38 9.20
CA LYS A 44 17.70 -7.82 9.53
C LYS A 44 17.21 -8.71 8.38
N GLY A 45 17.56 -8.36 7.14
CA GLY A 45 17.16 -9.10 5.94
C GLY A 45 15.72 -8.88 5.48
N ILE A 46 14.95 -8.02 6.17
CA ILE A 46 13.60 -7.64 5.78
C ILE A 46 13.65 -6.28 5.08
N ALA A 47 13.02 -6.20 3.91
CA ALA A 47 12.87 -4.97 3.16
C ALA A 47 11.59 -4.23 3.58
N TYR A 48 11.74 -2.92 3.74
CA TYR A 48 10.71 -1.98 4.12
C TYR A 48 10.65 -0.85 3.11
N ALA A 49 9.45 -0.33 2.88
CA ALA A 49 9.20 0.86 2.10
C ALA A 49 8.39 1.85 2.94
N THR A 50 8.86 3.09 2.98
CA THR A 50 8.06 4.22 3.48
C THR A 50 7.21 4.71 2.32
N VAL A 51 5.90 4.79 2.56
CA VAL A 51 4.91 5.17 1.56
C VAL A 51 4.18 6.41 2.02
N LYS A 52 4.23 7.44 1.19
CA LYS A 52 3.50 8.69 1.37
C LYS A 52 2.18 8.64 0.61
N PHE A 53 1.08 8.72 1.36
CA PHE A 53 -0.27 8.83 0.82
C PHE A 53 -0.68 10.30 0.74
N PRO A 54 -1.08 10.81 -0.43
CA PRO A 54 -1.49 12.19 -0.58
C PRO A 54 -2.78 12.48 0.19
N GLY A 55 -2.96 13.76 0.55
CA GLY A 55 -4.23 14.24 1.07
C GLY A 55 -5.37 14.09 0.05
N THR A 56 -6.57 13.86 0.55
CA THR A 56 -7.82 13.80 -0.22
C THR A 56 -8.83 14.77 0.41
N PRO A 57 -9.93 15.14 -0.26
CA PRO A 57 -10.96 15.99 0.37
C PRO A 57 -11.48 15.46 1.71
N ASN A 58 -11.42 14.14 1.91
CA ASN A 58 -11.92 13.46 3.11
C ASN A 58 -10.82 12.98 4.06
N GLY A 59 -9.55 13.37 3.85
CA GLY A 59 -8.44 12.90 4.69
C GLY A 59 -7.13 13.63 4.44
N VAL A 60 -6.31 13.73 5.48
CA VAL A 60 -5.00 14.39 5.41
C VAL A 60 -3.94 13.48 4.79
N GLU A 61 -2.86 14.10 4.33
CA GLU A 61 -1.63 13.43 3.92
C GLU A 61 -1.06 12.60 5.08
N GLN A 62 -0.55 11.40 4.77
CA GLN A 62 0.01 10.49 5.77
C GLN A 62 1.20 9.71 5.21
N GLU A 63 2.08 9.28 6.10
CA GLU A 63 3.23 8.47 5.76
C GLU A 63 3.32 7.26 6.67
N TRP A 64 3.53 6.09 6.07
CA TRP A 64 3.55 4.82 6.79
C TRP A 64 4.63 3.89 6.23
N VAL A 65 5.17 3.04 7.10
CA VAL A 65 6.16 2.02 6.73
C VAL A 65 5.46 0.68 6.57
N TYR A 66 5.78 0.00 5.47
CA TYR A 66 5.26 -1.33 5.15
C TYR A 66 6.40 -2.27 4.80
N THR A 67 6.15 -3.55 5.02
CA THR A 67 6.95 -4.62 4.41
C THR A 67 6.53 -4.82 2.96
N GLU A 68 7.39 -5.44 2.17
CA GLU A 68 7.09 -5.67 0.75
C GLU A 68 5.87 -6.55 0.51
N SER A 69 5.60 -7.50 1.42
CA SER A 69 4.45 -8.40 1.34
C SER A 69 3.11 -7.70 1.52
N GLU A 70 3.10 -6.49 2.05
CA GLU A 70 1.88 -5.71 2.27
C GLU A 70 1.53 -4.82 1.07
N LEU A 71 2.47 -4.64 0.12
CA LEU A 71 2.34 -3.69 -0.98
C LEU A 71 2.30 -4.37 -2.35
N SER A 72 1.59 -3.75 -3.28
CA SER A 72 1.60 -4.07 -4.71
C SER A 72 1.86 -2.82 -5.54
N LEU A 73 2.42 -2.98 -6.75
CA LEU A 73 2.62 -1.84 -7.65
C LEU A 73 1.27 -1.43 -8.25
N ALA A 74 1.02 -0.13 -8.36
CA ALA A 74 -0.19 0.37 -9.02
C ALA A 74 -0.28 -0.09 -10.49
N SER A 75 0.87 -0.26 -11.15
CA SER A 75 0.94 -0.81 -12.51
C SER A 75 0.40 -2.23 -12.64
N ASP A 76 0.36 -3.00 -11.54
CA ASP A 76 -0.19 -4.36 -11.54
C ASP A 76 -1.69 -4.36 -11.86
N LEU A 77 -2.37 -3.22 -11.69
CA LEU A 77 -3.80 -3.04 -11.98
C LEU A 77 -4.09 -2.72 -13.45
N ASN A 78 -3.10 -2.30 -14.25
CA ASN A 78 -3.32 -1.78 -15.61
C ASN A 78 -4.02 -2.75 -16.56
N ASN A 79 -3.87 -4.06 -16.34
CA ASN A 79 -4.44 -5.10 -17.19
C ASN A 79 -5.55 -5.90 -16.48
N MET A 80 -6.07 -5.39 -15.37
CA MET A 80 -7.13 -6.06 -14.60
C MET A 80 -8.47 -5.37 -14.81
N THR A 81 -9.51 -6.18 -14.93
CA THR A 81 -10.91 -5.75 -14.80
C THR A 81 -11.23 -5.42 -13.35
N LEU A 82 -12.28 -4.61 -13.11
CA LEU A 82 -12.73 -4.28 -11.75
C LEU A 82 -13.06 -5.54 -10.93
N LYS A 83 -13.65 -6.56 -11.58
CA LYS A 83 -13.91 -7.87 -10.97
C LYS A 83 -12.63 -8.55 -10.50
N GLU A 84 -11.60 -8.60 -11.33
CA GLU A 84 -10.32 -9.21 -10.97
C GLU A 84 -9.63 -8.47 -9.83
N VAL A 85 -9.71 -7.14 -9.81
CA VAL A 85 -9.19 -6.32 -8.70
C VAL A 85 -9.91 -6.65 -7.40
N LYS A 86 -11.24 -6.71 -7.42
CA LYS A 86 -12.07 -7.08 -6.26
C LYS A 86 -11.74 -8.48 -5.74
N GLU A 87 -11.69 -9.47 -6.62
CA GLU A 87 -11.43 -10.86 -6.23
C GLU A 87 -10.01 -11.05 -5.69
N LYS A 88 -9.02 -10.39 -6.30
CA LYS A 88 -7.61 -10.55 -5.93
C LYS A 88 -7.23 -9.81 -4.65
N TYR A 89 -7.75 -8.59 -4.46
CA TYR A 89 -7.34 -7.71 -3.36
C TYR A 89 -8.41 -7.53 -2.29
N GLY A 90 -9.60 -8.13 -2.45
CA GLY A 90 -10.68 -8.05 -1.47
C GLY A 90 -11.26 -6.64 -1.31
N VAL A 91 -11.19 -5.80 -2.34
CA VAL A 91 -11.65 -4.41 -2.30
C VAL A 91 -13.04 -4.25 -2.92
N GLU A 92 -13.88 -3.41 -2.33
CA GLU A 92 -15.15 -3.01 -2.93
C GLU A 92 -14.95 -1.77 -3.83
N ILE A 93 -15.45 -1.86 -5.07
CA ILE A 93 -15.34 -0.79 -6.07
C ILE A 93 -16.74 -0.28 -6.39
N PHE A 94 -17.06 0.93 -5.93
CA PHE A 94 -18.40 1.53 -6.07
C PHE A 94 -18.65 2.23 -7.41
N ALA A 95 -17.66 2.26 -8.31
CA ALA A 95 -17.79 2.88 -9.64
C ALA A 95 -18.67 2.08 -10.61
N GLU A 96 -19.18 0.91 -10.20
CA GLU A 96 -20.13 0.08 -10.96
C GLU A 96 -21.61 0.43 -10.71
N LEU A 97 -21.90 1.46 -9.91
CA LEU A 97 -23.27 1.92 -9.59
C LEU A 97 -23.80 2.99 -10.55
#